data_AF-A0A3D4V0K8-F1
#
_entry.id   AF-A0A3D4V0K8-F1
#
_cell.length_a   1.000
_cell.length_b   1.000
_cell.length_c   1.000
_cell.angle_alpha   90.00
_cell.angle_beta   90.00
_cell.angle_gamma   90.00
#
_symmetry.space_group_name_H-M   'P 1'
#
loop_
_entity.id
_entity.type
_entity.pdbx_description
1 polymer ?
#
loop_
_entity_poly.entity_id
_entity_poly.type
_entity_poly.pdbx_seq_one_letter_code
_entity_poly.pdbx_strand_id
1 'polypeptide(L)'
;MKVFFNRLPRYEPYGGGSHFVTSMVEYLKNRGHTVVFHLEEGVDTIFMIDPRPGDIGYSINHIIKYKELFPEVKILHRINECDARKNTNFIDKILIESATYADKVVFISQWLKDYFRDIGMNVEKSSVIYNGCNIKNYYPDQKTQTRKLKVVTHHWSDNWLKGFDIYKEIDQYLETNKDFEFTYVGRYSKLYSPKNTNLVSPLHGYELGEELRKHDVYVTASRSEPCGMHHIEG
;
A
#
# COMPACT_ATOMS: atom_id res chain seq x y z
N MET A 1 -10.82 -23.89 4.09
CA MET A 1 -11.75 -22.82 3.67
C MET A 1 -11.44 -22.40 2.24
N LYS A 2 -12.47 -22.02 1.48
CA LYS A 2 -12.39 -21.35 0.19
C LYS A 2 -12.51 -19.84 0.40
N VAL A 3 -11.48 -19.09 0.03
CA VAL A 3 -11.34 -17.66 0.27
C VAL A 3 -11.31 -16.93 -1.06
N PHE A 4 -12.22 -15.97 -1.24
CA PHE A 4 -12.26 -15.11 -2.42
C PHE A 4 -11.55 -13.78 -2.14
N PHE A 5 -10.74 -13.32 -3.09
CA PHE A 5 -10.20 -11.95 -3.12
C PHE A 5 -10.73 -11.20 -4.34
N ASN A 6 -11.23 -9.99 -4.13
CA ASN A 6 -11.69 -9.15 -5.24
C ASN A 6 -10.57 -8.34 -5.93
N ARG A 7 -9.31 -8.69 -5.66
CA ARG A 7 -8.09 -8.16 -6.27
C ARG A 7 -7.11 -9.29 -6.54
N LEU A 8 -6.36 -9.19 -7.62
CA LEU A 8 -5.35 -10.17 -7.99
C LEU A 8 -4.01 -9.91 -7.28
N PRO A 9 -3.24 -10.96 -6.95
CA PRO A 9 -1.85 -10.82 -6.54
C PRO A 9 -1.04 -10.22 -7.68
N ARG A 10 -0.10 -9.34 -7.34
CA ARG A 10 0.83 -8.70 -8.28
C ARG A 10 2.27 -8.91 -7.80
N TYR A 11 3.16 -9.24 -8.73
CA TYR A 11 4.58 -9.50 -8.50
C TYR A 11 5.42 -8.47 -9.28
N GLU A 12 5.11 -7.19 -9.06
CA GLU A 12 5.69 -6.04 -9.76
C GLU A 12 5.67 -4.81 -8.82
N PRO A 13 6.41 -3.72 -9.11
CA PRO A 13 6.37 -2.48 -8.32
C PRO A 13 4.95 -1.87 -8.30
N TYR A 14 4.23 -2.03 -7.20
CA TYR A 14 2.85 -1.60 -7.08
C TYR A 14 2.51 -1.08 -5.67
N GLY A 15 1.31 -0.53 -5.49
CA GLY A 15 0.86 -0.01 -4.20
C GLY A 15 0.72 -1.08 -3.11
N GLY A 16 0.81 -0.64 -1.85
CA GLY A 16 0.81 -1.54 -0.68
C GLY A 16 -0.42 -2.43 -0.49
N GLY A 17 -1.57 -2.05 -1.07
CA GLY A 17 -2.74 -2.92 -1.13
C GLY A 17 -2.47 -4.22 -1.89
N SER A 18 -1.71 -4.17 -2.99
CA SER A 18 -1.35 -5.35 -3.77
C SER A 18 -0.33 -6.24 -3.07
N HIS A 19 0.65 -5.66 -2.36
CA HIS A 19 1.60 -6.45 -1.56
C HIS A 19 0.91 -7.24 -0.44
N PHE A 20 -0.12 -6.67 0.18
CA PHE A 20 -0.96 -7.41 1.12
C PHE A 20 -1.68 -8.58 0.44
N VAL A 21 -2.31 -8.35 -0.71
CA VAL A 21 -3.02 -9.42 -1.44
C VAL A 21 -2.06 -10.55 -1.78
N THR A 22 -0.91 -10.25 -2.38
CA THR A 22 0.10 -11.26 -2.71
C THR A 22 0.52 -12.06 -1.47
N SER A 23 0.95 -11.38 -0.41
CA SER A 23 1.45 -12.04 0.81
C SER A 23 0.37 -12.87 1.52
N MET A 24 -0.86 -12.36 1.58
CA MET A 24 -1.98 -13.06 2.23
C MET A 24 -2.44 -14.26 1.41
N VAL A 25 -2.50 -14.14 0.08
CA VAL A 25 -2.84 -15.26 -0.82
C VAL A 25 -1.82 -16.39 -0.67
N GLU A 26 -0.52 -16.07 -0.68
CA GLU A 26 0.55 -17.06 -0.46
C GLU A 26 0.43 -17.72 0.92
N TYR A 27 0.25 -16.92 1.97
CA TYR A 27 0.07 -17.42 3.32
C TYR A 27 -1.12 -18.39 3.42
N LEU A 28 -2.29 -18.00 2.89
CA LEU A 28 -3.49 -18.84 2.93
C LEU A 28 -3.30 -20.16 2.16
N LYS A 29 -2.69 -20.10 0.96
CA LYS A 29 -2.37 -21.30 0.18
C LYS A 29 -1.41 -22.24 0.93
N ASN A 30 -0.36 -21.69 1.52
CA ASN A 30 0.61 -22.45 2.32
C ASN A 30 0.00 -23.08 3.57
N ARG A 31 -1.13 -22.55 4.06
CA ARG A 31 -1.91 -23.11 5.17
C ARG A 31 -2.98 -24.10 4.73
N GLY A 32 -2.99 -24.49 3.45
CA GLY A 32 -3.91 -25.48 2.89
C GLY A 32 -5.31 -24.93 2.59
N HIS A 33 -5.46 -23.61 2.45
CA HIS A 33 -6.72 -23.00 2.04
C HIS A 33 -6.82 -22.87 0.52
N THR A 34 -8.04 -22.95 -0.01
CA THR A 34 -8.32 -22.71 -1.42
C THR A 34 -8.53 -21.22 -1.61
N VAL A 35 -7.75 -20.58 -2.49
CA VAL A 35 -7.92 -19.17 -2.82
C VAL A 35 -8.47 -19.05 -4.24
N VAL A 36 -9.56 -18.31 -4.40
CA VAL A 36 -10.24 -18.06 -5.67
C VAL A 36 -10.33 -16.56 -5.97
N PHE A 37 -10.43 -16.24 -7.26
CA PHE A 37 -10.56 -14.86 -7.74
C PHE A 37 -11.84 -14.65 -8.56
N HIS A 38 -12.72 -15.65 -8.55
CA HIS A 38 -14.06 -15.56 -9.08
C HIS A 38 -15.05 -16.00 -8.00
N LEU A 39 -16.24 -15.38 -8.01
CA LEU A 39 -17.32 -15.80 -7.12
C LEU A 39 -17.87 -17.13 -7.64
N GLU A 40 -17.60 -18.19 -6.89
CA GLU A 40 -18.01 -19.57 -7.14
C GLU A 40 -18.84 -20.08 -5.96
N GLU A 41 -19.55 -21.18 -6.10
CA GLU A 41 -20.25 -21.80 -4.97
C GLU A 41 -19.28 -22.25 -3.86
N GLY A 42 -19.73 -22.13 -2.61
CA GLY A 42 -18.98 -22.59 -1.43
C GLY A 42 -17.78 -21.71 -1.06
N VAL A 43 -17.81 -20.40 -1.34
CA VAL A 43 -16.86 -19.45 -0.75
C VAL A 43 -17.24 -19.25 0.73
N ASP A 44 -16.29 -19.52 1.63
CA ASP A 44 -16.48 -19.35 3.07
C ASP A 44 -16.21 -17.90 3.50
N THR A 45 -15.26 -17.24 2.85
CA THR A 45 -14.81 -15.88 3.23
C THR A 45 -14.44 -15.05 2.01
N ILE A 46 -14.87 -13.79 2.01
CA ILE A 46 -14.56 -12.77 1.02
C ILE A 46 -13.64 -11.73 1.65
N PHE A 47 -12.46 -11.56 1.09
CA PHE A 47 -11.60 -10.40 1.31
C PHE A 47 -11.94 -9.32 0.28
N MET A 48 -12.70 -8.33 0.72
CA MET A 48 -12.96 -7.12 -0.04
C MET A 48 -11.83 -6.11 0.21
N ILE A 49 -10.96 -5.94 -0.78
CA ILE A 49 -9.77 -5.09 -0.71
C ILE A 49 -10.07 -3.67 -1.21
N ASP A 50 -10.93 -3.56 -2.22
CA ASP A 50 -11.44 -2.28 -2.73
C ASP A 50 -12.82 -2.52 -3.36
N PRO A 51 -13.87 -1.80 -2.93
CA PRO A 51 -15.26 -2.05 -3.33
C PRO A 51 -15.57 -1.70 -4.80
N ARG A 52 -14.65 -1.02 -5.51
CA ARG A 52 -14.82 -0.68 -6.93
C ARG A 52 -14.43 -1.86 -7.82
N PRO A 53 -14.90 -1.92 -9.07
CA PRO A 53 -14.42 -2.92 -10.03
C PRO A 53 -12.91 -2.73 -10.28
N GLY A 54 -12.16 -3.83 -10.18
CA GLY A 54 -10.73 -3.89 -10.53
C GLY A 54 -10.50 -4.69 -11.82
N ASP A 55 -9.33 -5.33 -11.94
CA ASP A 55 -8.93 -6.11 -13.13
C ASP A 55 -9.90 -7.25 -13.48
N ILE A 56 -10.58 -7.78 -12.47
CA ILE A 56 -11.53 -8.90 -12.57
C ILE A 56 -12.99 -8.45 -12.47
N GLY A 57 -13.26 -7.14 -12.53
CA GLY A 57 -14.61 -6.56 -12.61
C GLY A 57 -15.49 -6.64 -11.36
N TYR A 58 -15.10 -7.41 -10.34
CA TYR A 58 -15.90 -7.53 -9.11
C TYR A 58 -15.89 -6.25 -8.27
N SER A 59 -17.08 -5.75 -8.01
CA SER A 59 -17.39 -4.62 -7.13
C SER A 59 -18.21 -5.09 -5.91
N ILE A 60 -18.45 -4.18 -4.97
CA ILE A 60 -19.34 -4.41 -3.82
C ILE A 60 -20.71 -4.97 -4.23
N ASN A 61 -21.28 -4.51 -5.35
CA ASN A 61 -22.58 -5.00 -5.83
C ASN A 61 -22.57 -6.50 -6.15
N HIS A 62 -21.44 -7.03 -6.62
CA HIS A 62 -21.31 -8.46 -6.88
C HIS A 62 -21.18 -9.26 -5.57
N ILE A 63 -20.45 -8.71 -4.60
CA ILE A 63 -20.28 -9.30 -3.26
C ILE A 63 -21.62 -9.32 -2.51
N ILE A 64 -22.42 -8.26 -2.58
CA ILE A 64 -23.76 -8.19 -1.99
C ILE A 64 -24.66 -9.27 -2.60
N LYS A 65 -24.76 -9.34 -3.93
CA LYS A 65 -25.54 -10.37 -4.61
C LYS A 65 -25.11 -11.79 -4.22
N TYR A 66 -23.81 -12.01 -4.05
CA TYR A 66 -23.30 -13.30 -3.58
C TYR A 66 -23.73 -13.60 -2.14
N LYS A 67 -23.64 -12.61 -1.23
CA LYS A 67 -24.08 -12.74 0.17
C LYS A 67 -25.58 -12.99 0.29
N GLU A 68 -26.40 -12.41 -0.59
CA GLU A 68 -27.84 -12.67 -0.67
C GLU A 68 -28.13 -14.14 -1.04
N LEU A 69 -27.36 -14.72 -1.96
CA LEU A 69 -27.48 -16.12 -2.36
C LEU A 69 -26.87 -17.09 -1.33
N PHE A 70 -25.82 -16.67 -0.64
CA PHE A 70 -25.07 -17.46 0.34
C PHE A 70 -24.91 -16.70 1.66
N PRO A 71 -25.97 -16.61 2.51
CA PRO A 71 -25.97 -15.77 3.72
C PRO A 71 -24.85 -16.08 4.73
N GLU A 72 -24.32 -17.30 4.72
CA GLU A 72 -23.27 -17.74 5.64
C GLU A 72 -21.86 -17.21 5.31
N VAL A 73 -21.61 -16.77 4.07
CA VAL A 73 -20.28 -16.28 3.66
C VAL A 73 -19.85 -15.09 4.52
N LYS A 74 -18.61 -15.07 5.00
CA LYS A 74 -18.10 -13.96 5.82
C LYS A 74 -17.38 -12.93 4.96
N ILE A 75 -17.71 -11.65 5.13
CA ILE A 75 -17.11 -10.54 4.40
C ILE A 75 -16.16 -9.78 5.34
N LEU A 76 -14.86 -9.81 5.01
CA LEU A 76 -13.86 -8.93 5.60
C LEU A 76 -13.59 -7.78 4.64
N HIS A 77 -13.93 -6.56 5.04
CA HIS A 77 -13.57 -5.35 4.31
C HIS A 77 -12.29 -4.77 4.87
N ARG A 78 -11.24 -4.76 4.05
CA ARG A 78 -9.95 -4.16 4.41
C ARG A 78 -9.84 -2.78 3.77
N ILE A 79 -9.99 -1.72 4.58
CA ILE A 79 -9.93 -0.34 4.13
C ILE A 79 -8.47 0.11 4.07
N ASN A 80 -8.03 0.47 2.85
CA ASN A 80 -6.62 0.77 2.51
C ASN A 80 -6.43 2.14 1.82
N GLU A 81 -7.51 2.89 1.62
CA GLU A 81 -7.53 4.11 0.81
C GLU A 81 -8.46 5.14 1.46
N CYS A 82 -8.26 6.40 1.13
CA CYS A 82 -9.14 7.50 1.49
C CYS A 82 -9.02 8.65 0.48
N ASP A 83 -10.00 9.54 0.47
CA ASP A 83 -10.00 10.72 -0.39
C ASP A 83 -8.82 11.67 -0.10
N ALA A 84 -8.42 11.83 1.17
CA ALA A 84 -7.32 12.71 1.58
C ALA A 84 -5.95 12.36 0.95
N ARG A 85 -5.73 11.11 0.51
CA ARG A 85 -4.46 10.67 -0.11
C ARG A 85 -4.28 11.27 -1.51
N LYS A 86 -5.36 11.45 -2.26
CA LYS A 86 -5.35 11.84 -3.69
C LYS A 86 -6.16 13.09 -3.98
N ASN A 87 -6.69 13.74 -2.94
CA ASN A 87 -7.59 14.89 -3.07
C ASN A 87 -8.81 14.59 -3.96
N THR A 88 -9.37 13.38 -3.79
CA THR A 88 -10.65 12.97 -4.41
C THR A 88 -11.82 13.30 -3.47
N ASN A 89 -13.07 13.03 -3.87
CA ASN A 89 -14.25 13.38 -3.06
C ASN A 89 -15.37 12.31 -3.11
N PHE A 90 -15.04 11.08 -3.49
CA PHE A 90 -16.04 10.04 -3.72
C PHE A 90 -15.64 8.67 -3.14
N ILE A 91 -14.37 8.48 -2.76
CA ILE A 91 -13.86 7.20 -2.30
C ILE A 91 -14.36 6.89 -0.90
N ASP A 92 -14.38 7.90 -0.02
CA ASP A 92 -14.77 7.70 1.37
C ASP A 92 -16.23 7.26 1.48
N LYS A 93 -17.12 7.87 0.69
CA LYS A 93 -18.53 7.49 0.63
C LYS A 93 -18.71 6.02 0.26
N ILE A 94 -18.02 5.56 -0.79
CA ILE A 94 -18.11 4.16 -1.24
C ILE A 94 -17.55 3.21 -0.17
N LEU A 95 -16.45 3.58 0.50
CA LEU A 95 -15.85 2.76 1.56
C LEU A 95 -16.76 2.65 2.79
N ILE A 96 -17.36 3.76 3.22
CA ILE A 96 -18.33 3.81 4.33
C ILE A 96 -19.55 2.96 4.01
N GLU A 97 -20.14 3.15 2.82
CA GLU A 97 -21.31 2.38 2.39
C GLU A 97 -20.98 0.87 2.30
N SER A 98 -19.84 0.52 1.70
CA SER A 98 -19.42 -0.88 1.57
C SER A 98 -19.12 -1.55 2.91
N ALA A 99 -18.68 -0.79 3.91
CA ALA A 99 -18.44 -1.29 5.25
C ALA A 99 -19.73 -1.75 5.96
N THR A 100 -20.90 -1.24 5.58
CA THR A 100 -22.19 -1.67 6.18
C THR A 100 -22.57 -3.11 5.81
N TYR A 101 -22.00 -3.65 4.74
CA TYR A 101 -22.22 -5.03 4.28
C TYR A 101 -21.16 -6.00 4.79
N ALA A 102 -20.14 -5.53 5.51
CA ALA A 102 -19.04 -6.35 5.97
C ALA A 102 -19.32 -6.94 7.37
N ASP A 103 -19.04 -8.24 7.55
CA ASP A 103 -19.04 -8.87 8.88
C ASP A 103 -17.90 -8.32 9.76
N LYS A 104 -16.78 -7.93 9.14
CA LYS A 104 -15.65 -7.28 9.82
C LYS A 104 -15.00 -6.21 8.95
N VAL A 105 -14.71 -5.07 9.56
CA VAL A 105 -13.89 -4.01 8.96
C VAL A 105 -12.50 -4.00 9.60
N VAL A 106 -11.47 -3.96 8.75
CA VAL A 106 -10.08 -3.83 9.15
C VAL A 106 -9.47 -2.60 8.48
N PHE A 107 -8.96 -1.67 9.27
CA PHE A 107 -8.17 -0.54 8.79
C PHE A 107 -6.69 -0.91 8.76
N ILE A 108 -5.99 -0.46 7.73
CA ILE A 108 -4.54 -0.69 7.57
C ILE A 108 -3.67 0.13 8.54
N SER A 109 -4.24 1.15 9.20
CA SER A 109 -3.53 1.94 10.21
C SER A 109 -4.49 2.60 11.19
N GLN A 110 -3.97 3.06 12.32
CA GLN A 110 -4.73 3.85 13.28
C GLN A 110 -5.13 5.21 12.69
N TRP A 111 -4.22 5.87 11.95
CA TRP A 111 -4.52 7.14 11.29
C TRP A 111 -5.73 7.03 10.36
N LEU A 112 -5.82 5.96 9.55
CA LEU A 112 -6.94 5.79 8.64
C LEU A 112 -8.24 5.50 9.39
N LYS A 113 -8.19 4.72 10.46
CA LYS A 113 -9.35 4.49 11.33
C LYS A 113 -9.86 5.81 11.93
N ASP A 114 -8.95 6.65 12.41
CA ASP A 114 -9.26 7.95 12.99
C ASP A 114 -9.83 8.91 11.94
N TYR A 115 -9.23 8.95 10.76
CA TYR A 115 -9.75 9.70 9.61
C TYR A 115 -11.23 9.35 9.32
N PHE A 116 -11.54 8.06 9.20
CA PHE A 116 -12.91 7.62 8.92
C PHE A 116 -13.88 7.90 10.07
N ARG A 117 -13.41 7.79 11.33
CA ARG A 117 -14.20 8.19 12.50
C ARG A 117 -14.55 9.68 12.46
N ASP A 118 -13.57 10.51 12.13
CA ASP A 118 -13.71 11.98 12.16
C ASP A 118 -14.66 12.48 11.06
N ILE A 119 -14.79 11.74 9.95
CA ILE A 119 -15.80 12.00 8.90
C ILE A 119 -17.15 11.29 9.15
N GLY A 120 -17.36 10.68 10.32
CA GLY A 120 -18.64 10.16 10.78
C GLY A 120 -18.88 8.66 10.56
N MET A 121 -17.88 7.87 10.18
CA MET A 121 -18.01 6.41 10.12
C MET A 121 -18.04 5.81 11.54
N ASN A 122 -18.99 4.91 11.81
CA ASN A 122 -18.92 4.10 13.03
C ASN A 122 -17.77 3.07 12.91
N VAL A 123 -16.72 3.25 13.69
CA VAL A 123 -15.53 2.39 13.70
C VAL A 123 -15.39 1.53 14.96
N GLU A 124 -16.38 1.49 15.86
CA GLU A 124 -16.27 0.81 17.15
C GLU A 124 -15.96 -0.68 17.01
N LYS A 125 -16.63 -1.36 16.06
CA LYS A 125 -16.45 -2.80 15.80
C LYS A 125 -15.33 -3.10 14.79
N SER A 126 -14.55 -2.10 14.39
CA SER A 126 -13.42 -2.27 13.48
C SER A 126 -12.12 -2.62 14.21
N SER A 127 -11.19 -3.24 13.51
CA SER A 127 -9.84 -3.52 13.99
C SER A 127 -8.80 -2.77 13.17
N VAL A 128 -7.63 -2.52 13.75
CA VAL A 128 -6.45 -2.02 13.02
C VAL A 128 -5.46 -3.16 12.88
N ILE A 129 -5.07 -3.47 11.65
CA ILE A 129 -4.01 -4.45 11.37
C ILE A 129 -3.05 -3.82 10.36
N TYR A 130 -1.88 -3.46 10.87
CA TYR A 130 -0.81 -2.86 10.08
C TYR A 130 -0.26 -3.84 9.05
N ASN A 131 0.30 -3.29 7.96
CA ASN A 131 1.14 -4.08 7.07
C ASN A 131 2.50 -4.37 7.73
N GLY A 132 3.07 -5.52 7.39
CA GLY A 132 4.50 -5.77 7.48
C GLY A 132 5.13 -5.75 6.09
N CYS A 133 6.44 -5.92 6.03
CA CYS A 133 7.19 -6.16 4.79
C CYS A 133 7.73 -7.61 4.76
N ASN A 134 8.18 -8.05 3.59
CA ASN A 134 8.83 -9.36 3.45
C ASN A 134 10.24 -9.31 4.04
N ILE A 135 10.43 -9.89 5.22
CA ILE A 135 11.70 -9.89 5.96
C ILE A 135 12.86 -10.60 5.23
N LYS A 136 12.58 -11.39 4.18
CA LYS A 136 13.63 -11.97 3.33
C LYS A 136 14.23 -10.95 2.36
N ASN A 137 13.47 -9.91 2.04
CA ASN A 137 13.89 -8.85 1.11
C ASN A 137 14.32 -7.60 1.87
N TYR A 138 13.57 -7.23 2.91
CA TYR A 138 13.76 -5.98 3.65
C TYR A 138 14.20 -6.29 5.08
N TYR A 139 15.46 -6.00 5.36
CA TYR A 139 16.09 -6.20 6.65
C TYR A 139 17.29 -5.23 6.77
N PRO A 140 17.61 -4.78 7.99
CA PRO A 140 18.78 -3.93 8.21
C PRO A 140 20.07 -4.72 8.02
N ASP A 141 21.10 -4.06 7.52
CA ASP A 141 22.47 -4.60 7.46
C ASP A 141 23.39 -3.78 8.38
N GLN A 142 24.48 -4.39 8.86
CA GLN A 142 25.49 -3.67 9.63
C GLN A 142 26.27 -2.73 8.70
N LYS A 143 26.12 -1.42 8.90
CA LYS A 143 26.80 -0.42 8.08
C LYS A 143 28.10 0.04 8.72
N THR A 144 29.16 0.01 7.94
CA THR A 144 30.36 0.83 8.20
C THR A 144 30.03 2.28 7.89
N GLN A 145 30.32 3.18 8.82
CA GLN A 145 30.15 4.61 8.60
C GLN A 145 30.95 5.05 7.37
N THR A 146 30.25 5.64 6.41
CA THR A 146 30.88 6.26 5.24
C THR A 146 31.05 7.76 5.48
N ARG A 147 31.97 8.39 4.75
CA ARG A 147 32.25 9.84 4.87
C ARG A 147 31.10 10.72 4.38
N LYS A 148 30.20 10.18 3.54
CA LYS A 148 29.11 10.90 2.87
C LYS A 148 27.79 10.22 3.21
N LEU A 149 26.83 10.95 3.81
CA LEU A 149 25.55 10.40 4.21
C LEU A 149 24.68 10.09 2.99
N LYS A 150 24.33 8.83 2.78
CA LYS A 150 23.47 8.40 1.68
C LYS A 150 22.01 8.35 2.11
N VAL A 151 21.17 9.14 1.47
CA VAL A 151 19.74 9.25 1.75
C VAL A 151 18.95 8.62 0.59
N VAL A 152 17.86 7.91 0.88
CA VAL A 152 17.02 7.29 -0.13
C VAL A 152 15.53 7.47 0.15
N THR A 153 14.73 7.52 -0.92
CA THR A 153 13.27 7.35 -0.89
C THR A 153 12.87 6.44 -2.05
N HIS A 154 11.66 5.88 -2.00
CA HIS A 154 11.09 5.22 -3.18
C HIS A 154 9.58 5.41 -3.31
N HIS A 155 9.09 5.54 -4.55
CA HIS A 155 7.67 5.73 -4.87
C HIS A 155 7.28 5.20 -6.25
N TRP A 156 6.09 4.61 -6.35
CA TRP A 156 5.55 4.02 -7.59
C TRP A 156 4.54 4.92 -8.31
N SER A 157 4.42 6.17 -7.90
CA SER A 157 3.52 7.17 -8.50
C SER A 157 4.26 8.49 -8.67
N ASP A 158 3.98 9.16 -9.79
CA ASP A 158 4.46 10.49 -10.16
C ASP A 158 3.58 11.62 -9.59
N ASN A 159 2.60 11.29 -8.72
CA ASN A 159 1.74 12.27 -8.08
C ASN A 159 2.57 13.19 -7.18
N TRP A 160 2.42 14.51 -7.35
CA TRP A 160 3.12 15.53 -6.60
C TRP A 160 3.02 15.37 -5.07
N LEU A 161 1.88 14.85 -4.57
CA LEU A 161 1.63 14.60 -3.14
C LEU A 161 2.53 13.52 -2.52
N LYS A 162 3.37 12.84 -3.32
CA LYS A 162 4.44 11.97 -2.80
C LYS A 162 5.60 12.72 -2.14
N GLY A 163 5.53 14.05 -2.11
CA GLY A 163 6.51 14.91 -1.47
C GLY A 163 7.53 15.48 -2.45
N PHE A 164 7.15 15.63 -3.73
CA PHE A 164 8.07 16.10 -4.78
C PHE A 164 8.56 17.54 -4.58
N ASP A 165 7.80 18.36 -3.86
CA ASP A 165 8.27 19.66 -3.40
C ASP A 165 9.47 19.53 -2.45
N ILE A 166 9.40 18.64 -1.47
CA ILE A 166 10.51 18.37 -0.55
C ILE A 166 11.69 17.69 -1.27
N TYR A 167 11.44 16.73 -2.16
CA TYR A 167 12.53 16.09 -2.91
C TYR A 167 13.24 17.06 -3.87
N LYS A 168 12.51 18.05 -4.41
CA LYS A 168 13.10 19.15 -5.17
C LYS A 168 13.99 20.02 -4.28
N GLU A 169 13.56 20.33 -3.06
CA GLU A 169 14.40 21.09 -2.10
C GLU A 169 15.68 20.30 -1.73
N ILE A 170 15.58 18.98 -1.55
CA ILE A 170 16.75 18.10 -1.36
C ILE A 170 17.67 18.16 -2.58
N ASP A 171 17.15 18.04 -3.80
CA ASP A 171 17.95 18.14 -5.03
C ASP A 171 18.71 19.47 -5.13
N GLN A 172 18.09 20.58 -4.73
CA GLN A 172 18.72 21.90 -4.70
C GLN A 172 19.77 22.01 -3.60
N TYR A 173 19.49 21.48 -2.41
CA TYR A 173 20.43 21.47 -1.28
C TYR A 173 21.74 20.75 -1.61
N LEU A 174 21.68 19.69 -2.41
CA LEU A 174 22.86 18.91 -2.83
C LEU A 174 23.82 19.66 -3.77
N GLU A 175 23.42 20.83 -4.30
CA GLU A 175 24.28 21.65 -5.14
C GLU A 175 25.55 22.10 -4.39
N THR A 176 25.40 22.51 -3.12
CA THR A 176 26.49 22.99 -2.27
C THR A 176 26.88 22.03 -1.15
N ASN A 177 26.04 21.05 -0.82
CA ASN A 177 26.25 20.14 0.31
C ASN A 177 26.71 18.75 -0.16
N LYS A 178 28.02 18.59 -0.38
CA LYS A 178 28.61 17.35 -0.93
C LYS A 178 28.80 16.22 0.09
N ASP A 179 28.57 16.49 1.36
CA ASP A 179 28.56 15.48 2.44
C ASP A 179 27.29 14.61 2.41
N PHE A 180 26.32 14.90 1.52
CA PHE A 180 25.08 14.16 1.35
C PHE A 180 24.91 13.65 -0.08
N GLU A 181 24.26 12.50 -0.22
CA GLU A 181 23.79 11.94 -1.48
C GLU A 181 22.31 11.62 -1.37
N PHE A 182 21.56 11.80 -2.45
CA PHE A 182 20.16 11.40 -2.48
C PHE A 182 19.85 10.54 -3.68
N THR A 183 19.22 9.40 -3.41
CA THR A 183 18.71 8.48 -4.43
C THR A 183 17.20 8.42 -4.35
N TYR A 184 16.55 8.58 -5.51
CA TYR A 184 15.12 8.38 -5.68
C TYR A 184 14.90 7.12 -6.52
N VAL A 185 14.30 6.10 -5.92
CA VAL A 185 13.94 4.87 -6.62
C VAL A 185 12.47 4.93 -7.06
N GLY A 186 12.21 4.85 -8.36
CA GLY A 186 10.85 4.69 -8.89
C GLY A 186 10.42 5.74 -9.91
N ARG A 187 9.11 6.00 -9.94
CA ARG A 187 8.51 6.88 -10.95
C ARG A 187 8.66 8.34 -10.54
N TYR A 188 9.62 9.03 -11.14
CA TYR A 188 9.84 10.45 -10.89
C TYR A 188 8.81 11.32 -11.64
N SER A 189 8.42 12.46 -11.03
CA SER A 189 7.47 13.39 -11.64
C SER A 189 8.10 14.09 -12.85
N LYS A 190 7.37 14.13 -13.97
CA LYS A 190 7.84 14.84 -15.19
C LYS A 190 7.86 16.37 -15.04
N LEU A 191 7.30 16.89 -13.94
CA LEU A 191 7.24 18.33 -13.66
C LEU A 191 8.59 18.92 -13.22
N TYR A 192 9.56 18.07 -12.86
CA TYR A 192 10.88 18.50 -12.43
C TYR A 192 11.95 17.53 -12.91
N SER A 193 13.04 18.06 -13.47
CA SER A 193 14.21 17.26 -13.85
C SER A 193 15.32 17.53 -12.82
N PRO A 194 15.60 16.58 -11.92
CA PRO A 194 16.60 16.77 -10.87
C PRO A 194 18.01 16.77 -11.46
N LYS A 195 18.89 17.57 -10.87
CA LYS A 195 20.30 17.70 -11.32
C LYS A 195 21.29 16.98 -10.42
N ASN A 196 20.97 16.84 -9.14
CA ASN A 196 21.86 16.31 -8.11
C ASN A 196 21.33 15.03 -7.46
N THR A 197 20.12 14.59 -7.83
CA THR A 197 19.49 13.36 -7.36
C THR A 197 19.82 12.19 -8.28
N ASN A 198 20.26 11.07 -7.71
CA ASN A 198 20.40 9.83 -8.45
C ASN A 198 19.02 9.21 -8.69
N LEU A 199 18.64 9.01 -9.95
CA LEU A 199 17.39 8.35 -10.30
C LEU A 199 17.65 6.87 -10.59
N VAL A 200 16.93 6.02 -9.87
CA VAL A 200 16.91 4.57 -10.12
C VAL A 200 15.52 4.18 -10.60
N SER A 201 15.46 3.38 -11.66
CA SER A 201 14.20 2.85 -12.19
C SER A 201 13.40 2.08 -11.12
N PRO A 202 12.08 1.92 -11.27
CA PRO A 202 11.28 1.13 -10.33
C PRO A 202 11.87 -0.27 -10.09
N LEU A 203 12.08 -0.62 -8.82
CA LEU A 203 12.53 -1.92 -8.34
C LEU A 203 11.45 -2.55 -7.45
N HIS A 204 11.54 -3.85 -7.19
CA HIS A 204 10.66 -4.54 -6.24
C HIS A 204 11.36 -5.72 -5.58
N GLY A 205 10.81 -6.18 -4.46
CA GLY A 205 11.26 -7.40 -3.80
C GLY A 205 12.74 -7.35 -3.39
N TYR A 206 13.48 -8.42 -3.72
CA TYR A 206 14.89 -8.55 -3.33
C TYR A 206 15.76 -7.42 -3.87
N GLU A 207 15.58 -7.03 -5.14
CA GLU A 207 16.37 -5.97 -5.79
C GLU A 207 16.15 -4.61 -5.14
N LEU A 208 14.90 -4.29 -4.76
CA LEU A 208 14.61 -3.07 -4.01
C LEU A 208 15.27 -3.11 -2.63
N GLY A 209 15.18 -4.24 -1.94
CA GLY A 209 15.84 -4.41 -0.64
C GLY A 209 17.36 -4.20 -0.72
N GLU A 210 18.00 -4.76 -1.74
CA GLU A 210 19.44 -4.56 -2.01
C GLU A 210 19.79 -3.09 -2.29
N GLU A 211 18.95 -2.39 -3.06
CA GLU A 211 19.16 -0.97 -3.34
C GLU A 211 19.01 -0.11 -2.08
N LEU A 212 17.96 -0.35 -1.28
CA LEU A 212 17.72 0.38 -0.04
C LEU A 212 18.88 0.17 0.96
N ARG A 213 19.44 -1.04 1.04
CA ARG A 213 20.59 -1.35 1.92
C ARG A 213 21.86 -0.55 1.59
N LYS A 214 22.02 -0.03 0.37
CA LYS A 214 23.17 0.80 -0.04
C LYS A 214 23.20 2.20 0.62
N HIS A 215 22.10 2.60 1.26
CA HIS A 215 21.88 3.96 1.74
C HIS A 215 21.74 3.99 3.26
N ASP A 216 22.18 5.05 3.93
CA ASP A 216 22.23 5.15 5.39
C ASP A 216 20.87 5.52 6.01
N VAL A 217 20.12 6.41 5.36
CA VAL A 217 18.87 6.99 5.89
C VAL A 217 17.74 6.86 4.86
N TYR A 218 16.61 6.31 5.28
CA TYR A 218 15.37 6.38 4.53
C TYR A 218 14.59 7.66 4.89
N VAL A 219 14.11 8.39 3.89
CA VAL A 219 13.26 9.57 4.09
C VAL A 219 11.97 9.43 3.30
N THR A 220 10.88 9.95 3.86
CA THR A 220 9.64 10.13 3.11
C THR A 220 9.00 11.48 3.40
N ALA A 221 8.48 12.11 2.35
CA ALA A 221 7.69 13.33 2.40
C ALA A 221 6.28 13.11 1.81
N SER A 222 5.83 11.85 1.67
CA SER A 222 4.50 11.52 1.18
C SER A 222 3.43 11.99 2.17
N ARG A 223 2.41 12.69 1.66
CA ARG A 223 1.34 13.26 2.48
C ARG A 223 0.12 12.33 2.51
N SER A 224 -0.56 12.31 3.65
CA SER A 224 -1.84 11.60 3.84
C SER A 224 -1.78 10.14 3.41
N GLU A 225 -0.75 9.40 3.85
CA GLU A 225 -0.59 7.97 3.55
C GLU A 225 -1.43 7.11 4.51
N PRO A 226 -2.44 6.37 4.01
CA PRO A 226 -3.19 5.40 4.81
C PRO A 226 -2.28 4.38 5.49
N CYS A 227 -1.25 3.91 4.80
CA CYS A 227 -0.13 3.12 5.31
C CYS A 227 0.90 2.99 4.18
N GLY A 228 1.94 3.82 4.21
CA GLY A 228 2.97 3.83 3.18
C GLY A 228 3.87 2.61 3.28
N MET A 229 3.64 1.57 2.46
CA MET A 229 4.57 0.43 2.40
C MET A 229 6.02 0.86 2.20
N HIS A 230 6.21 1.96 1.48
CA HIS A 230 7.53 2.46 1.18
C HIS A 230 8.37 2.78 2.43
N HIS A 231 7.76 3.28 3.51
CA HIS A 231 8.48 3.55 4.76
C HIS A 231 8.58 2.33 5.68
N ILE A 232 7.82 1.26 5.41
CA ILE A 232 7.95 -0.02 6.11
C ILE A 232 9.09 -0.85 5.47
N GLU A 233 9.29 -0.68 4.17
CA GLU A 233 10.35 -1.34 3.39
C GLU A 233 11.71 -0.64 3.51
N GLY A 234 11.70 0.68 3.75
CA GLY A 234 12.88 1.53 3.93
C GLY A 234 13.51 1.44 5.32
#